data_AF-A0A1C7NX50-F1
#
_entry.id   AF-A0A1C7NX50-F1
#
_cell.length_a   1.000
_cell.length_b   1.000
_cell.length_c   1.000
_cell.angle_alpha   90.00
_cell.angle_beta   90.00
_cell.angle_gamma   90.00
#
_symmetry.space_group_name_H-M   'P 1'
#
loop_
_entity.id
_entity.type
_entity.pdbx_description
1 polymer ?
#
loop_
_entity_poly.entity_id
_entity_poly.type
_entity_poly.pdbx_seq_one_letter_code
_entity_poly.pdbx_strand_id
1 'polypeptide(L)'
;MWQNDILRDFSFKLDLQRREESINAALSALLPLTSPVSTKYLFWPIDENWTLYFDNGVDGTDAAPPQVLSSRLRTDAIRVVMSDQLTDPSTRQVTSFGATILEYYCEGNNRRTVYASNDGGSWKFGQYGEPFGFENRDDYTSKSKKDRFTHSLLLKYLNELGVSLDTGVSLPKAKGVGYLLTKHGKMPVTYREHDF
;
A
#
# COMPACT_ATOMS: atom_id res chain seq x y z
N MET A 1 6.18 -22.84 7.01
CA MET A 1 6.66 -21.51 6.58
C MET A 1 7.77 -21.14 7.55
N TRP A 2 9.03 -21.13 7.12
CA TRP A 2 10.23 -21.03 7.98
C TRP A 2 10.24 -19.80 8.91
N GLN A 3 9.51 -18.74 8.55
CA GLN A 3 9.28 -17.57 9.39
C GLN A 3 8.50 -17.89 10.68
N ASN A 4 7.59 -18.86 10.70
CA ASN A 4 6.82 -19.20 11.92
C ASN A 4 7.69 -19.82 13.01
N ASP A 5 8.73 -20.58 12.64
CA ASP A 5 9.66 -21.19 13.58
C ASP A 5 10.61 -20.13 14.16
N ILE A 6 11.01 -19.15 13.34
CA ILE A 6 11.75 -17.96 13.79
C ILE A 6 10.89 -17.14 14.76
N LEU A 7 9.65 -16.81 14.41
CA LEU A 7 8.78 -15.94 15.22
C LEU A 7 8.37 -16.54 16.57
N ARG A 8 8.34 -17.88 16.70
CA ARG A 8 8.08 -18.56 17.98
C ARG A 8 9.14 -18.24 19.03
N ASP A 9 10.38 -18.03 18.62
CA ASP A 9 11.50 -17.76 19.54
C ASP A 9 11.59 -16.28 19.98
N PHE A 10 10.91 -15.36 19.29
CA PHE A 10 11.04 -13.92 19.54
C PHE A 10 10.01 -13.32 20.52
N SER A 11 9.14 -14.15 21.12
CA SER A 11 8.19 -13.74 22.18
C SER A 11 7.40 -12.47 21.84
N PHE A 12 6.97 -12.33 20.59
CA PHE A 12 6.25 -11.14 20.16
C PHE A 12 4.86 -11.07 20.82
N LYS A 13 4.55 -9.90 21.38
CA LYS A 13 3.23 -9.52 21.89
C LYS A 13 2.62 -8.49 20.95
N LEU A 14 1.31 -8.56 20.82
CA LEU A 14 0.54 -7.60 20.04
C LEU A 14 -0.33 -6.77 20.99
N ASP A 15 -0.22 -5.46 20.86
CA ASP A 15 -1.11 -4.50 21.50
C ASP A 15 -2.07 -3.93 20.45
N LEU A 16 -3.37 -3.93 20.75
CA LEU A 16 -4.41 -3.44 19.85
C LEU A 16 -5.04 -2.19 20.45
N GLN A 17 -4.94 -1.08 19.72
CA GLN A 17 -5.49 0.21 20.13
C GLN A 17 -6.59 0.62 19.17
N ARG A 18 -7.77 0.89 19.72
CA ARG A 18 -8.87 1.53 19.01
C ARG A 18 -8.54 3.02 18.82
N ARG A 19 -8.74 3.52 17.61
CA ARG A 19 -8.46 4.91 17.21
C ARG A 19 -9.76 5.54 16.71
N GLU A 20 -10.12 6.70 17.24
CA GLU A 20 -11.37 7.41 16.93
C GLU A 20 -11.14 8.81 16.36
N GLU A 21 -9.87 9.21 16.24
CA GLU A 21 -9.46 10.48 15.64
C GLU A 21 -9.59 10.45 14.10
N SER A 22 -9.01 11.44 13.41
CA SER A 22 -8.95 11.38 11.95
C SER A 22 -7.92 10.36 11.47
N ILE A 23 -8.13 9.77 10.29
CA ILE A 23 -7.15 8.87 9.68
C ILE A 23 -5.75 9.50 9.57
N ASN A 24 -5.65 10.80 9.30
CA ASN A 24 -4.35 11.50 9.24
C ASN A 24 -3.64 11.48 10.59
N ALA A 25 -4.37 11.67 11.70
CA ALA A 25 -3.80 11.58 13.04
C ALA A 25 -3.46 10.13 13.42
N ALA A 26 -4.26 9.15 12.96
CA ALA A 26 -3.94 7.74 13.12
C ALA A 26 -2.69 7.32 12.33
N LEU A 27 -2.49 7.87 11.13
CA LEU A 27 -1.27 7.66 10.33
C LEU A 27 -0.03 8.18 11.04
N SER A 28 -0.10 9.33 11.72
CA SER A 28 1.02 9.82 12.53
C SER A 28 1.43 8.84 13.64
N ALA A 29 0.52 7.99 14.12
CA ALA A 29 0.84 7.00 15.14
C ALA A 29 1.68 5.82 14.61
N LEU A 30 1.82 5.68 13.29
CA LEU A 30 2.76 4.75 12.67
C LEU A 30 4.22 5.16 12.91
N LEU A 31 4.50 6.42 13.26
CA LEU A 31 5.88 6.86 13.50
C LEU A 31 6.45 6.33 14.83
N PRO A 32 7.75 6.04 14.91
CA PRO A 32 8.76 6.20 13.84
C PRO A 32 8.63 5.14 12.73
N LEU A 33 9.19 5.44 11.55
CA LEU A 33 9.33 4.44 10.49
C LEU A 33 10.43 3.44 10.88
N THR A 34 10.35 2.23 10.35
CA THR A 34 11.19 1.11 10.79
C THR A 34 11.75 0.29 9.65
N SER A 35 12.92 -0.32 9.88
CA SER A 35 13.48 -1.33 8.99
C SER A 35 14.31 -2.36 9.78
N PRO A 36 14.46 -3.61 9.31
CA PRO A 36 13.79 -4.19 8.14
C PRO A 36 12.40 -4.75 8.47
N VAL A 37 11.92 -4.62 9.72
CA VAL A 37 10.65 -5.19 10.17
C VAL A 37 9.71 -4.09 10.64
N SER A 38 8.51 -4.01 10.05
CA SER A 38 7.45 -3.14 10.55
C SER A 38 7.01 -3.59 11.95
N THR A 39 6.69 -2.63 12.81
CA THR A 39 6.26 -2.86 14.19
C THR A 39 4.88 -2.31 14.47
N LYS A 40 4.34 -1.47 13.58
CA LYS A 40 3.01 -0.88 13.69
C LYS A 40 2.23 -1.12 12.40
N TYR A 41 0.96 -1.45 12.57
CA TYR A 41 0.05 -1.75 11.48
C TYR A 41 -1.28 -1.03 11.74
N LEU A 42 -1.71 -0.19 10.81
CA LEU A 42 -2.95 0.57 10.91
C LEU A 42 -3.99 -0.04 9.97
N PHE A 43 -5.16 -0.37 10.52
CA PHE A 43 -6.33 -0.78 9.78
C PHE A 43 -7.41 0.29 9.91
N TRP A 44 -7.91 0.78 8.78
CA TRP A 44 -8.91 1.86 8.77
C TRP A 44 -10.06 1.56 7.81
N PRO A 45 -11.27 1.24 8.32
CA PRO A 45 -12.45 1.05 7.50
C PRO A 45 -12.76 2.30 6.68
N ILE A 46 -12.96 2.12 5.37
CA ILE A 46 -13.48 3.16 4.46
C ILE A 46 -15.01 3.13 4.51
N ASP A 47 -15.57 1.93 4.40
CA ASP A 47 -16.99 1.60 4.42
C ASP A 47 -17.17 0.14 4.93
N GLU A 48 -18.36 -0.44 4.73
CA GLU A 48 -18.64 -1.83 5.12
C GLU A 48 -17.90 -2.90 4.31
N ASN A 49 -17.30 -2.55 3.17
CA ASN A 49 -16.66 -3.47 2.24
C ASN A 49 -15.13 -3.38 2.27
N TRP A 50 -14.59 -2.17 2.44
CA TRP A 50 -13.17 -1.91 2.30
C TRP A 50 -12.52 -1.36 3.57
N THR A 51 -11.32 -1.86 3.87
CA THR A 51 -10.45 -1.42 4.96
C THR A 51 -9.07 -1.11 4.41
N LEU A 52 -8.57 0.10 4.67
CA LEU A 52 -7.19 0.46 4.38
C LEU A 52 -6.24 -0.26 5.35
N TYR A 53 -5.09 -0.67 4.83
CA TYR A 53 -4.00 -1.24 5.59
C TYR A 53 -2.72 -0.44 5.32
N PHE A 54 -2.04 -0.06 6.39
CA PHE A 54 -0.72 0.58 6.34
C PHE A 54 0.18 -0.07 7.37
N ASP A 55 1.49 -0.06 7.12
CA ASP A 55 2.49 -0.35 8.14
C ASP A 55 3.59 0.72 8.16
N ASN A 56 4.41 0.70 9.20
CA ASN A 56 5.48 1.68 9.40
C ASN A 56 6.84 1.27 8.80
N GLY A 57 6.86 0.52 7.70
CA GLY A 57 8.08 0.26 6.95
C GLY A 57 8.65 1.54 6.33
N VAL A 58 9.97 1.73 6.43
CA VAL A 58 10.64 2.94 5.87
C VAL A 58 10.53 3.03 4.34
N ASP A 59 10.46 1.89 3.66
CA ASP A 59 10.32 1.80 2.21
C ASP A 59 8.85 1.81 1.74
N GLY A 60 7.94 2.14 2.65
CA GLY A 60 6.49 2.05 2.47
C GLY A 60 5.91 0.74 3.01
N THR A 61 4.59 0.61 2.88
CA THR A 61 3.84 -0.58 3.32
C THR A 61 4.27 -1.81 2.51
N ASP A 62 4.47 -2.94 3.21
CA ASP A 62 4.88 -4.20 2.60
C ASP A 62 3.88 -4.62 1.50
N ALA A 63 4.40 -5.15 0.39
CA ALA A 63 3.62 -5.61 -0.74
C ALA A 63 3.05 -7.03 -0.55
N ALA A 64 3.59 -7.81 0.39
CA ALA A 64 3.16 -9.19 0.64
C ALA A 64 1.79 -9.35 1.36
N PRO A 65 1.41 -8.50 2.34
CA PRO A 65 0.18 -8.67 3.10
C PRO A 65 -1.11 -8.79 2.27
N PRO A 66 -1.37 -8.01 1.21
CA PRO A 66 -2.61 -8.13 0.42
C PRO A 66 -2.90 -9.56 -0.04
N GLN A 67 -1.91 -10.27 -0.60
CA GLN A 67 -2.06 -11.66 -1.01
C GLN A 67 -2.38 -12.59 0.16
N VAL A 68 -1.61 -12.46 1.26
CA VAL A 68 -1.76 -13.31 2.45
C VAL A 68 -3.09 -13.08 3.15
N LEU A 69 -3.52 -11.82 3.27
CA LEU A 69 -4.79 -11.43 3.87
C LEU A 69 -5.96 -11.94 3.03
N SER A 70 -5.90 -11.76 1.70
CA SER A 70 -6.92 -12.28 0.79
C SER A 70 -7.10 -13.80 0.93
N SER A 71 -5.98 -14.54 1.03
CA SER A 71 -6.01 -15.99 1.23
C SER A 71 -6.59 -16.40 2.59
N ARG A 72 -6.12 -15.77 3.67
CA ARG A 72 -6.45 -16.19 5.04
C ARG A 72 -7.83 -15.74 5.50
N LEU A 73 -8.24 -14.54 5.10
CA LEU A 73 -9.53 -13.95 5.48
C LEU A 73 -10.62 -14.26 4.46
N ARG A 74 -10.27 -14.84 3.30
CA ARG A 74 -11.20 -15.08 2.17
C ARG A 74 -11.91 -13.81 1.73
N THR A 75 -11.14 -12.74 1.65
CA THR A 75 -11.58 -11.43 1.15
C THR A 75 -10.83 -11.10 -0.12
N ASP A 76 -11.35 -10.15 -0.88
CA ASP A 76 -10.54 -9.49 -1.89
C ASP A 76 -9.53 -8.56 -1.21
N ALA A 77 -8.41 -8.30 -1.89
CA ALA A 77 -7.42 -7.33 -1.43
C ALA A 77 -6.83 -6.58 -2.62
N ILE A 78 -6.53 -5.30 -2.43
CA ILE A 78 -5.94 -4.46 -3.47
C ILE A 78 -4.65 -3.86 -2.93
N ARG A 79 -3.55 -4.06 -3.65
CA ARG A 79 -2.35 -3.26 -3.46
C ARG A 79 -2.41 -2.06 -4.39
N VAL A 80 -2.22 -0.88 -3.81
CA VAL A 80 -2.24 0.39 -4.52
C VAL A 80 -0.91 1.10 -4.28
N VAL A 81 -0.31 1.62 -5.35
CA VAL A 81 0.80 2.57 -5.26
C VAL A 81 0.45 3.80 -6.08
N MET A 82 0.54 4.97 -5.45
CA MET A 82 0.46 6.28 -6.07
C MET A 82 1.65 7.10 -5.60
N SER A 83 2.68 7.17 -6.43
CA SER A 83 3.90 7.90 -6.11
C SER A 83 4.32 8.75 -7.29
N ASP A 84 4.49 10.05 -7.04
CA ASP A 84 5.07 10.96 -8.00
C ASP A 84 6.58 10.82 -8.04
N GLN A 85 7.16 10.92 -9.24
CA GLN A 85 8.61 11.05 -9.36
C GLN A 85 9.02 12.42 -8.84
N LEU A 86 9.85 12.44 -7.80
CA LEU A 86 10.42 13.66 -7.27
C LEU A 86 11.83 13.85 -7.81
N THR A 87 12.14 15.08 -8.20
CA THR A 87 13.46 15.50 -8.64
C THR A 87 13.92 16.67 -7.80
N ASP A 88 15.17 16.63 -7.36
CA ASP A 88 15.82 17.78 -6.74
C ASP A 88 15.82 18.96 -7.75
N PRO A 89 15.23 20.11 -7.40
CA PRO A 89 15.14 21.24 -8.32
C PRO A 89 16.51 21.82 -8.72
N SER A 90 17.51 21.68 -7.85
CA SER A 90 18.86 22.23 -8.03
C SER A 90 19.75 21.32 -8.87
N THR A 91 19.72 20.01 -8.62
CA THR A 91 20.59 19.04 -9.31
C THR A 91 19.89 18.33 -10.46
N ARG A 92 18.55 18.44 -10.55
CA ARG A 92 17.67 17.64 -11.44
C ARG A 92 17.78 16.13 -11.23
N GLN A 93 18.43 15.70 -10.15
CA GLN A 93 18.55 14.29 -9.82
C GLN A 93 17.21 13.76 -9.30
N VAL A 94 16.85 12.55 -9.72
CA VAL A 94 15.66 11.86 -9.18
C VAL A 94 15.93 11.47 -7.74
N THR A 95 15.12 11.96 -6.82
CA THR A 95 15.18 11.66 -5.38
C THR A 95 14.14 10.64 -4.95
N SER A 96 13.06 10.49 -5.73
CA SER A 96 12.07 9.43 -5.58
C SER A 96 11.55 9.00 -6.94
N PHE A 97 11.41 7.70 -7.17
CA PHE A 97 10.88 7.18 -8.42
C PHE A 97 9.35 7.10 -8.42
N GLY A 98 8.73 7.51 -9.53
CA GLY A 98 7.28 7.50 -9.66
C GLY A 98 6.74 6.12 -10.00
N ALA A 99 5.55 5.81 -9.49
CA ALA A 99 4.82 4.59 -9.78
C ALA A 99 3.30 4.76 -9.60
N THR A 100 2.55 4.15 -10.51
CA THR A 100 1.12 3.91 -10.39
C THR A 100 0.89 2.42 -10.55
N ILE A 101 0.43 1.74 -9.49
CA ILE A 101 0.29 0.27 -9.47
C ILE A 101 -1.08 -0.08 -8.88
N LEU A 102 -1.78 -0.98 -9.56
CA LEU A 102 -2.94 -1.72 -9.03
C LEU A 102 -2.65 -3.21 -9.15
N GLU A 103 -2.76 -3.92 -8.03
CA GLU A 103 -2.76 -5.39 -8.00
C GLU A 103 -3.97 -5.84 -7.21
N TYR A 104 -4.84 -6.62 -7.84
CA TYR A 104 -6.07 -7.15 -7.25
C TYR A 104 -5.89 -8.63 -6.97
N TYR A 105 -6.17 -9.02 -5.72
CA TYR A 105 -6.04 -10.38 -5.22
C TYR A 105 -7.40 -10.93 -4.81
N CYS A 106 -7.69 -12.18 -5.17
CA CYS A 106 -8.87 -12.93 -4.77
C CYS A 106 -8.43 -14.34 -4.34
N GLU A 107 -8.84 -14.77 -3.15
CA GLU A 107 -8.43 -16.05 -2.53
C GLU A 107 -6.89 -16.24 -2.48
N GLY A 108 -6.13 -15.15 -2.39
CA GLY A 108 -4.66 -15.17 -2.41
C GLY A 108 -4.02 -15.33 -3.79
N ASN A 109 -4.80 -15.31 -4.86
CA ASN A 109 -4.30 -15.32 -6.24
C ASN A 109 -4.32 -13.90 -6.81
N ASN A 110 -3.26 -13.53 -7.53
CA ASN A 110 -3.23 -12.27 -8.28
C ASN A 110 -4.16 -12.41 -9.51
N ARG A 111 -5.31 -11.74 -9.45
CA ARG A 111 -6.35 -11.78 -10.48
C ARG A 111 -6.12 -10.75 -11.57
N ARG A 112 -5.59 -9.58 -11.23
CA ARG A 112 -5.34 -8.49 -12.17
C ARG A 112 -4.22 -7.59 -11.65
N THR A 113 -3.26 -7.31 -12.52
CA THR A 113 -2.23 -6.29 -12.27
C THR A 113 -2.17 -5.33 -13.45
N VAL A 114 -2.08 -4.03 -13.15
CA VAL A 114 -1.73 -2.97 -14.10
C VAL A 114 -0.77 -2.02 -13.42
N TYR A 115 0.32 -1.67 -14.09
CA TYR A 115 1.27 -0.70 -13.56
C TYR A 115 1.93 0.14 -14.64
N ALA A 116 2.26 1.38 -14.26
CA ALA A 116 3.29 2.20 -14.88
C ALA A 116 4.27 2.61 -13.77
N SER A 117 5.55 2.24 -13.88
CA SER A 117 6.52 2.54 -12.82
C SER A 117 7.93 2.79 -13.36
N ASN A 118 8.71 3.53 -12.59
CA ASN A 118 10.15 3.70 -12.77
C ASN A 118 10.87 3.09 -11.55
N ASP A 119 11.91 2.29 -11.78
CA ASP A 119 12.68 1.57 -10.76
C ASP A 119 14.18 1.93 -10.78
N GLY A 120 14.54 3.13 -11.27
CA GLY A 120 15.94 3.55 -11.40
C GLY A 120 16.49 3.53 -12.81
N GLY A 121 15.62 3.37 -13.81
CA GLY A 121 16.00 3.36 -15.21
C GLY A 121 14.99 4.09 -16.08
N SER A 122 14.22 3.33 -16.85
CA SER A 122 13.18 3.87 -17.73
C SER A 122 11.80 3.43 -17.24
N TRP A 123 10.78 4.22 -17.55
CA TRP A 123 9.41 3.85 -17.29
C TRP A 123 9.08 2.50 -17.94
N LYS A 124 8.47 1.63 -17.15
CA LYS A 124 7.92 0.34 -17.58
C LYS A 124 6.40 0.42 -17.42
N PHE A 125 5.71 -0.20 -18.36
CA PHE A 125 4.28 -0.43 -18.27
C PHE A 125 4.07 -1.94 -18.44
N GLY A 126 3.21 -2.51 -17.61
CA GLY A 126 2.86 -3.92 -17.68
C GLY A 126 1.45 -4.17 -17.18
N GLN A 127 0.88 -5.27 -17.65
CA GLN A 127 -0.40 -5.77 -17.20
C GLN A 127 -0.40 -7.30 -17.18
N TYR A 128 -1.16 -7.89 -16.28
CA TYR A 128 -1.29 -9.34 -16.11
C TYR A 128 -2.71 -9.71 -15.67
N GLY A 129 -3.20 -10.88 -16.06
CA GLY A 129 -4.56 -11.35 -15.77
C GLY A 129 -5.63 -10.71 -16.66
N GLU A 130 -6.85 -11.24 -16.60
CA GLU A 130 -7.97 -10.76 -17.43
C GLU A 130 -8.41 -9.35 -17.01
N PRO A 131 -8.51 -8.37 -17.92
CA PRO A 131 -9.02 -7.04 -17.61
C PRO A 131 -10.43 -7.07 -17.01
N PHE A 132 -10.73 -6.11 -16.13
CA PHE A 132 -12.10 -5.86 -15.70
C PHE A 132 -12.92 -5.21 -16.83
N GLY A 133 -14.24 -5.38 -16.79
CA GLY A 133 -15.14 -4.86 -17.83
C GLY A 133 -15.18 -3.33 -17.95
N PHE A 134 -14.80 -2.62 -16.90
CA PHE A 134 -14.72 -1.15 -16.88
C PHE A 134 -13.39 -0.59 -17.39
N GLU A 135 -12.37 -1.44 -17.62
CA GLU A 135 -11.05 -0.98 -18.04
C GLU A 135 -11.08 -0.46 -19.48
N ASN A 136 -10.66 0.80 -19.68
CA ASN A 136 -10.46 1.36 -21.01
C ASN A 136 -9.04 1.08 -21.50
N ARG A 137 -8.87 -0.01 -22.26
CA ARG A 137 -7.53 -0.42 -22.71
C ARG A 137 -6.90 0.50 -23.74
N ASP A 138 -7.67 1.39 -24.37
CA ASP A 138 -7.11 2.34 -25.33
C ASP A 138 -6.13 3.30 -24.63
N ASP A 139 -6.36 3.59 -23.35
CA ASP A 139 -5.45 4.37 -22.50
C ASP A 139 -4.05 3.72 -22.40
N TYR A 140 -3.97 2.39 -22.56
CA TYR A 140 -2.71 1.63 -22.45
C TYR A 140 -1.84 1.72 -23.70
N THR A 141 -2.32 2.39 -24.74
CA THR A 141 -1.61 2.52 -26.02
C THR A 141 -0.82 3.83 -26.14
N SER A 142 -0.87 4.70 -25.12
CA SER A 142 -0.12 5.96 -25.11
C SER A 142 1.36 5.75 -25.46
N LYS A 143 1.94 6.70 -26.21
CA LYS A 143 3.35 6.65 -26.60
C LYS A 143 4.27 6.64 -25.38
N SER A 144 3.93 7.43 -24.37
CA SER A 144 4.64 7.50 -23.10
C SER A 144 4.14 6.42 -22.17
N LYS A 145 5.04 5.54 -21.71
CA LYS A 145 4.70 4.46 -20.77
C LYS A 145 4.17 4.98 -19.44
N LYS A 146 4.67 6.12 -18.97
CA LYS A 146 4.17 6.83 -17.77
C LYS A 146 2.69 7.15 -17.89
N ASP A 147 2.24 7.51 -19.10
CA ASP A 147 0.88 7.99 -19.33
C ASP A 147 -0.10 6.87 -19.70
N ARG A 148 0.37 5.60 -19.70
CA ARG A 148 -0.49 4.43 -19.95
C ARG A 148 -1.31 4.04 -18.72
N PHE A 149 -0.88 4.39 -17.52
CA PHE A 149 -1.66 4.18 -16.30
C PHE A 149 -1.35 5.28 -15.30
N THR A 150 -2.28 6.24 -15.20
CA THR A 150 -2.10 7.48 -14.41
C THR A 150 -2.82 7.39 -13.07
N HIS A 151 -2.49 8.28 -12.13
CA HIS A 151 -3.21 8.38 -10.84
C HIS A 151 -4.72 8.54 -11.05
N SER A 152 -5.15 9.38 -11.99
CA SER A 152 -6.57 9.57 -12.29
C SER A 152 -7.25 8.28 -12.78
N LEU A 153 -6.57 7.49 -13.62
CA LEU A 153 -7.11 6.23 -14.12
C LEU A 153 -7.17 5.17 -13.01
N LEU A 154 -6.16 5.11 -12.16
CA LEU A 154 -6.15 4.26 -10.97
C LEU A 154 -7.32 4.60 -10.03
N LEU A 155 -7.54 5.88 -9.73
CA LEU A 155 -8.65 6.31 -8.88
C LEU A 155 -10.02 5.97 -9.49
N LYS A 156 -10.17 6.14 -10.81
CA LYS A 156 -11.36 5.67 -11.52
C LYS A 156 -11.56 4.17 -11.33
N TYR A 157 -10.51 3.36 -11.47
CA TYR A 157 -10.61 1.91 -11.31
C TYR A 157 -10.94 1.50 -9.88
N LEU A 158 -10.34 2.16 -8.89
CA LEU A 158 -10.66 1.94 -7.48
C LEU A 158 -12.14 2.23 -7.23
N ASN A 159 -12.68 3.33 -7.77
CA ASN A 159 -14.09 3.65 -7.66
C ASN A 159 -15.01 2.58 -8.30
N GLU A 160 -14.65 2.07 -9.48
CA GLU A 160 -15.38 0.96 -10.12
C GLU A 160 -15.31 -0.36 -9.32
N LEU A 161 -14.25 -0.54 -8.52
CA LEU A 161 -14.08 -1.64 -7.58
C LEU A 161 -14.75 -1.37 -6.21
N GLY A 162 -15.49 -0.27 -6.08
CA GLY A 162 -16.17 0.12 -4.85
C GLY A 162 -15.27 0.74 -3.78
N VAL A 163 -14.02 1.08 -4.10
CA VAL A 163 -13.09 1.78 -3.20
C VAL A 163 -13.17 3.28 -3.47
N SER A 164 -13.93 4.00 -2.65
CA SER A 164 -14.02 5.46 -2.76
C SER A 164 -12.95 6.16 -1.92
N LEU A 165 -11.89 6.63 -2.56
CA LEU A 165 -10.87 7.50 -1.94
C LEU A 165 -11.09 8.95 -2.35
N ASP A 166 -11.39 9.83 -1.40
CA ASP A 166 -11.39 11.28 -1.63
C ASP A 166 -9.94 11.75 -1.80
N THR A 167 -9.60 12.32 -2.94
CA THR A 167 -8.22 12.68 -3.32
C THR A 167 -7.84 14.11 -2.98
N GLY A 168 -8.48 14.70 -1.96
CA GLY A 168 -7.89 15.84 -1.28
C GLY A 168 -6.62 15.40 -0.55
N VAL A 169 -5.81 16.34 -0.06
CA VAL A 169 -4.58 16.12 0.74
C VAL A 169 -4.82 15.29 2.05
N SER A 170 -6.02 14.75 2.22
CA SER A 170 -6.45 13.87 3.28
C SER A 170 -7.11 12.66 2.63
N LEU A 171 -6.75 11.45 3.09
CA LEU A 171 -7.62 10.28 2.97
C LEU A 171 -9.04 10.68 3.43
N PRO A 172 -10.10 10.00 2.94
CA PRO A 172 -11.49 10.40 3.18
C PRO A 172 -11.69 10.85 4.63
N LYS A 173 -12.52 11.86 4.83
CA LYS A 173 -13.04 12.25 6.16
C LYS A 173 -13.96 11.15 6.70
N ALA A 174 -13.51 9.90 6.62
CA ALA A 174 -14.10 8.74 7.24
C ALA A 174 -14.10 9.05 8.75
N LYS A 175 -15.28 9.43 9.24
CA LYS A 175 -15.62 9.28 10.64
C LYS A 175 -15.68 7.76 10.85
N GLY A 176 -14.55 7.20 11.21
CA GLY A 176 -14.35 5.77 11.32
C GLY A 176 -13.63 5.45 12.61
N VAL A 177 -13.82 4.21 13.05
CA VAL A 177 -13.00 3.63 14.10
C VAL A 177 -11.90 2.83 13.42
N GLY A 178 -10.66 3.27 13.57
CA GLY A 178 -9.49 2.53 13.14
C GLY A 178 -8.91 1.66 14.25
N TYR A 179 -7.99 0.79 13.86
CA TYR A 179 -7.26 -0.06 14.78
C TYR A 179 -5.77 0.00 14.48
N LEU A 180 -4.99 0.39 15.48
CA LEU A 180 -3.54 0.36 15.45
C LEU A 180 -3.07 -0.89 16.20
N LEU A 181 -2.38 -1.78 15.50
CA LEU A 181 -1.73 -2.94 16.07
C LEU A 181 -0.23 -2.64 16.24
N THR A 182 0.28 -2.79 17.46
CA THR A 182 1.71 -2.63 17.75
C THR A 182 2.32 -3.96 18.16
N LYS A 183 3.40 -4.34 17.48
CA LYS A 183 4.20 -5.52 17.74
C LYS A 183 5.37 -5.19 18.65
N HIS A 184 5.38 -5.78 19.83
CA HIS A 184 6.44 -5.66 20.82
C HIS A 184 7.18 -6.99 20.95
N GLY A 185 8.48 -6.95 21.16
CA GLY A 185 9.27 -8.17 21.40
C GLY A 185 10.73 -7.95 21.08
N LYS A 186 11.50 -9.04 21.02
CA LYS A 186 12.92 -8.96 20.71
C LYS A 186 13.07 -8.72 19.20
N MET A 187 13.50 -7.50 18.84
CA MET A 187 13.76 -7.13 17.46
C MET A 187 15.10 -7.71 16.97
N PRO A 188 15.28 -7.91 15.65
CA PRO A 188 16.58 -8.28 15.10
C PRO A 188 17.63 -7.19 15.38
N VAL A 189 18.91 -7.57 15.45
CA VAL A 189 20.03 -6.63 15.70
C VAL A 189 20.12 -5.53 14.64
N THR A 190 19.60 -5.80 13.44
CA THR A 190 19.54 -4.85 12.32
C THR A 190 18.38 -3.86 12.40
N TYR A 191 17.50 -3.97 13.41
CA TYR A 191 16.35 -3.08 13.57
C TYR A 191 16.79 -1.62 13.74
N ARG A 192 16.17 -0.72 13.00
CA ARG A 192 16.38 0.73 13.06
C ARG A 192 15.04 1.44 13.05
N GLU A 193 15.01 2.56 13.76
CA GLU A 193 13.94 3.56 13.73
C GLU A 193 14.44 4.78 12.98
N HIS A 194 13.56 5.39 12.20
CA HIS A 194 13.84 6.55 11.37
C HIS A 194 12.79 7.63 11.67
N ASP A 195 13.27 8.82 12.01
CA ASP A 195 12.45 10.02 12.17
C ASP A 195 12.45 10.83 10.87
N PHE A 196 11.41 11.63 10.65
CA PHE A 196 11.26 12.56 9.52
C PHE A 196 12.00 13.88 9.75
#